data_AF-A0A7D9LDR1-F1
#
_entry.id   AF-A0A7D9LDR1-F1
#
_cell.length_a   1.000
_cell.length_b   1.000
_cell.length_c   1.000
_cell.angle_alpha   90.00
_cell.angle_beta   90.00
_cell.angle_gamma   90.00
#
_symmetry.space_group_name_H-M   'P 1'
#
loop_
_entity.id
_entity.type
_entity.pdbx_description
1 polymer ?
#
loop_
_entity_poly.entity_id
_entity_poly.type
_entity_poly.pdbx_seq_one_letter_code
_entity_poly.pdbx_strand_id
1 'polypeptide(L)'
;MSGKSLMNNTNNIGPSMLPCGTPDVTEDQPEATQSTTTLWVRPIWCDMKTDGGGWILIGRKNSSVTWTVPSNSNPVEPFGEPHWSSSLGDAPILDFRVQMATQEDFGATRAHWFFRLHNKRPLKNLLVVNEGGCGRLSPGIGDVSYVKDLQTGKIVTTKFRCSHFGTYYPKSSKYGWDMMNFCLEKPCPLGFAFHHKYSDQIDYSGAFSYSTSSSTSGFTHDSTSFVGCDNRK
;
A
#
# COMPACT_ATOMS: atom_id res chain seq x y z
N MET A 1 3.97 51.76 -3.25
CA MET A 1 3.72 50.71 -4.25
C MET A 1 4.40 49.44 -3.77
N SER A 2 3.67 48.57 -3.08
CA SER A 2 4.20 47.30 -2.56
C SER A 2 3.89 46.20 -3.58
N GLY A 3 4.94 45.62 -4.15
CA GLY A 3 4.86 44.53 -5.10
C GLY A 3 4.38 43.26 -4.40
N LYS A 4 3.21 42.76 -4.81
CA LYS A 4 2.75 41.41 -4.48
C LYS A 4 3.73 40.42 -5.11
N SER A 5 4.47 39.71 -4.26
CA SER A 5 5.17 38.50 -4.67
C SER A 5 4.10 37.45 -5.03
N LEU A 6 4.11 37.05 -6.30
CA LEU A 6 3.33 35.94 -6.82
C LEU A 6 3.72 34.68 -6.04
N MET A 7 2.81 34.20 -5.18
CA MET A 7 2.89 32.84 -4.66
C MET A 7 2.75 31.90 -5.85
N ASN A 8 3.87 31.36 -6.31
CA ASN A 8 3.87 30.24 -7.22
C ASN A 8 3.16 29.07 -6.54
N ASN A 9 2.05 28.68 -7.15
CA ASN A 9 1.21 27.56 -6.78
C ASN A 9 1.87 26.25 -7.21
N THR A 10 3.03 25.95 -6.65
CA THR A 10 3.68 24.63 -6.79
C THR A 10 3.21 23.76 -5.64
N ASN A 11 2.14 23.00 -5.89
CA ASN A 11 1.85 21.78 -5.16
C ASN A 11 3.07 20.85 -5.32
N ASN A 12 4.04 20.93 -4.42
CA ASN A 12 5.12 19.97 -4.32
C ASN A 12 4.51 18.64 -3.87
N ILE A 13 4.37 17.70 -4.82
CA ILE A 13 3.80 16.36 -4.65
C ILE A 13 4.89 15.34 -4.17
N GLY A 14 6.06 15.85 -3.75
CA GLY A 14 7.10 15.10 -3.02
C GLY A 14 6.77 14.96 -1.52
N PRO A 15 7.33 13.98 -0.79
CA PRO A 15 6.72 13.49 0.43
C PRO A 15 6.87 14.51 1.55
N SER A 16 5.75 15.15 1.92
CA SER A 16 5.53 15.76 3.22
C SER A 16 5.40 14.71 4.33
N MET A 17 6.26 13.69 4.26
CA MET A 17 6.33 12.60 5.22
C MET A 17 7.05 13.10 6.46
N LEU A 18 6.39 13.00 7.60
CA LEU A 18 6.92 13.37 8.90
C LEU A 18 6.76 12.19 9.87
N PRO A 19 7.67 12.01 10.83
CA PRO A 19 7.43 11.14 11.97
C PRO A 19 6.12 11.54 12.66
N CYS A 20 5.19 10.60 12.85
CA CYS A 20 3.84 10.90 13.35
C CYS A 20 3.38 10.02 14.51
N GLY A 21 4.17 9.02 14.90
CA GLY A 21 3.84 8.13 16.00
C GLY A 21 4.82 6.96 16.08
N THR A 22 4.47 5.95 16.85
CA THR A 22 5.20 4.68 16.97
C THR A 22 4.25 3.52 16.64
N PRO A 23 4.72 2.39 16.09
CA PRO A 23 3.89 1.19 15.99
C PRO A 23 3.41 0.83 17.39
N ASP A 24 2.11 0.59 17.53
CA ASP A 24 1.40 0.36 18.78
C ASP A 24 2.12 -0.70 19.63
N VAL A 25 2.77 -0.27 20.71
CA VAL A 25 3.07 -1.12 21.87
C VAL A 25 1.85 -0.93 22.75
N THR A 26 1.00 -1.96 22.82
CA THR A 26 -0.15 -2.03 23.72
C THR A 26 0.16 -1.31 25.03
N GLU A 27 -0.57 -0.24 25.30
CA GLU A 27 -0.53 0.55 26.52
C GLU A 27 -1.07 -0.31 27.68
N ASP A 28 -0.26 -1.26 28.14
CA ASP A 28 -0.43 -2.05 29.36
C ASP A 28 0.98 -2.49 29.82
N GLN A 29 1.72 -1.55 30.40
CA GLN A 29 2.88 -1.87 31.24
C GLN A 29 2.60 -1.32 32.64
N PRO A 30 2.55 -2.19 33.67
CA PRO A 30 2.43 -1.75 35.05
C PRO A 30 3.69 -0.98 35.46
N GLU A 31 3.49 -0.13 36.47
CA GLU A 31 4.47 0.74 37.11
C GLU A 31 5.93 0.24 37.12
N ALA A 32 6.80 1.17 36.77
CA ALA A 32 8.24 1.04 36.61
C ALA A 32 8.94 0.23 37.72
N THR A 33 9.78 -0.72 37.30
CA THR A 33 10.99 -1.06 38.05
C THR A 33 12.20 -0.84 37.14
N GLN A 34 13.10 0.04 37.56
CA GLN A 34 14.27 0.51 36.81
C GLN A 34 15.14 -0.65 36.31
N SER A 35 15.22 -0.80 34.98
CA SER A 35 16.29 -1.52 34.28
C SER A 35 16.50 -0.86 32.93
N THR A 36 17.67 -0.27 32.75
CA THR A 36 18.11 0.48 31.57
C THR A 36 18.22 -0.42 30.33
N THR A 37 17.18 -0.40 29.49
CA THR A 37 17.29 -0.60 28.04
C THR A 37 16.27 0.33 27.40
N THR A 38 16.70 1.50 26.92
CA THR A 38 15.87 2.31 26.03
C THR A 38 15.71 1.53 24.73
N LEU A 39 14.63 0.75 24.62
CA LEU A 39 14.18 0.19 23.36
C LEU A 39 13.89 1.40 22.45
N TRP A 40 14.73 1.64 21.46
CA TRP A 40 14.52 2.73 20.51
C TRP A 40 13.27 2.42 19.69
N VAL A 41 12.15 3.03 20.10
CA VAL A 41 10.91 2.91 19.35
C VAL A 41 11.06 3.70 18.05
N ARG A 42 11.09 3.00 16.92
CA ARG A 42 11.23 3.64 15.61
C ARG A 42 9.92 4.35 15.23
N PRO A 43 9.97 5.59 14.73
CA PRO A 43 8.76 6.30 14.36
C PRO A 43 8.12 5.71 13.10
N ILE A 44 6.79 5.76 13.04
CA ILE A 44 6.04 5.63 11.79
C ILE A 44 6.05 6.97 11.04
N TRP A 45 5.98 6.89 9.72
CA TRP A 45 6.01 8.05 8.84
C TRP A 45 4.64 8.32 8.23
N CYS A 46 4.17 9.56 8.32
CA CYS A 46 2.88 9.96 7.78
C CYS A 46 2.98 11.13 6.83
N ASP A 47 2.16 11.10 5.77
CA ASP A 47 1.86 12.26 4.94
C ASP A 47 0.63 12.98 5.50
N MET A 48 0.88 14.16 6.07
CA MET A 48 -0.12 14.99 6.74
C MET A 48 -0.68 16.10 5.85
N LYS A 49 -0.31 16.16 4.57
CA LYS A 49 -0.75 17.24 3.66
C LYS A 49 -1.63 16.74 2.53
N THR A 50 -1.29 15.61 1.92
CA THR A 50 -2.02 15.12 0.75
C THR A 50 -3.46 14.79 1.12
N ASP A 51 -4.40 15.41 0.43
CA ASP A 51 -5.85 15.21 0.59
C ASP A 51 -6.37 15.31 2.04
N GLY A 52 -5.82 16.23 2.83
CA GLY A 52 -6.18 16.41 4.24
C GLY A 52 -5.34 15.60 5.23
N GLY A 53 -4.40 14.79 4.75
CA GLY A 53 -3.43 14.08 5.58
C GLY A 53 -3.94 12.78 6.19
N GLY A 54 -3.22 12.27 7.19
CA GLY A 54 -3.57 11.03 7.89
C GLY A 54 -3.14 9.74 7.18
N TRP A 55 -2.26 9.84 6.17
CA TRP A 55 -1.73 8.69 5.46
C TRP A 55 -0.51 8.14 6.17
N ILE A 56 -0.46 6.84 6.43
CA ILE A 56 0.70 6.15 6.99
C ILE A 56 1.47 5.45 5.87
N LEU A 57 2.80 5.60 5.85
CA LEU A 57 3.67 4.89 4.91
C LEU A 57 3.85 3.44 5.37
N ILE A 58 3.26 2.51 4.61
CA ILE A 58 3.26 1.07 4.93
C ILE A 58 4.15 0.24 4.01
N GLY A 59 4.64 0.83 2.91
CA GLY A 59 5.43 0.14 1.91
C GLY A 59 6.20 1.09 1.01
N ARG A 60 7.46 0.75 0.70
CA ARG A 60 8.29 1.46 -0.27
C ARG A 60 8.98 0.45 -1.18
N LYS A 61 9.13 0.82 -2.46
CA LYS A 61 9.96 0.11 -3.41
C LYS A 61 10.66 1.07 -4.36
N ASN A 62 11.76 0.63 -4.94
CA ASN A 62 12.54 1.35 -5.95
C ASN A 62 12.57 0.63 -7.31
N SER A 63 11.78 -0.43 -7.48
CA SER A 63 11.63 -1.19 -8.73
C SER A 63 10.16 -1.35 -9.11
N SER A 64 9.86 -1.75 -10.35
CA SER A 64 8.50 -2.09 -10.78
C SER A 64 8.00 -3.40 -10.16
N VAL A 65 8.92 -4.32 -9.86
CA VAL A 65 8.65 -5.65 -9.30
C VAL A 65 8.25 -5.56 -7.83
N THR A 66 6.97 -5.76 -7.52
CA THR A 66 6.44 -5.63 -6.15
C THR A 66 6.59 -6.92 -5.32
N TRP A 67 6.61 -8.08 -5.97
CA TRP A 67 6.47 -9.39 -5.30
C TRP A 67 7.72 -9.91 -4.61
N THR A 68 8.88 -9.35 -4.93
CA THR A 68 10.14 -9.61 -4.25
C THR A 68 10.43 -8.59 -3.14
N VAL A 69 9.55 -7.62 -2.91
CA VAL A 69 9.76 -6.62 -1.85
C VAL A 69 9.53 -7.30 -0.51
N PRO A 70 10.55 -7.33 0.39
CA PRO A 70 10.43 -8.02 1.66
C PRO A 70 9.41 -7.34 2.57
N SER A 71 8.94 -8.08 3.56
CA SER A 71 8.19 -7.51 4.68
C SER A 71 8.90 -7.79 6.00
N ASN A 72 8.87 -6.84 6.91
CA ASN A 72 9.44 -6.99 8.25
C ASN A 72 8.70 -6.09 9.27
N SER A 73 9.01 -6.26 10.55
CA SER A 73 8.31 -5.55 11.63
C SER A 73 8.72 -4.08 11.80
N ASN A 74 9.64 -3.56 11.00
CA ASN A 74 10.08 -2.16 11.14
C ASN A 74 9.10 -1.20 10.44
N PRO A 75 9.02 0.06 10.88
CA PRO A 75 8.40 1.12 10.12
C PRO A 75 9.12 1.38 8.79
N VAL A 76 8.35 1.77 7.77
CA VAL A 76 8.90 2.14 6.47
C VAL A 76 9.35 3.61 6.49
N GLU A 77 10.61 3.85 6.13
CA GLU A 77 11.16 5.19 5.99
C GLU A 77 11.00 5.70 4.53
N PRO A 78 10.71 6.99 4.30
CA PRO A 78 10.45 7.53 2.96
C PRO A 78 11.60 7.35 1.96
N PHE A 79 12.84 7.32 2.46
CA PHE A 79 14.06 7.16 1.67
C PHE A 79 14.93 5.98 2.13
N GLY A 80 14.39 5.11 2.99
CA GLY A 80 15.09 3.91 3.48
C GLY A 80 14.94 2.72 2.54
N GLU A 81 15.48 1.58 2.95
CA GLU A 81 15.45 0.35 2.15
C GLU A 81 14.01 -0.10 1.79
N PRO A 82 13.77 -0.60 0.56
CA PRO A 82 12.49 -1.16 0.16
C PRO A 82 11.99 -2.28 1.09
N HIS A 83 10.82 -2.08 1.67
CA HIS A 83 10.09 -3.13 2.38
C HIS A 83 8.63 -2.73 2.59
N TRP A 84 7.81 -3.70 2.97
CA TRP A 84 6.51 -3.53 3.61
C TRP A 84 6.66 -3.65 5.13
N SER A 85 5.80 -2.96 5.87
CA SER A 85 5.74 -3.08 7.32
C SER A 85 4.67 -4.11 7.74
N SER A 86 5.10 -5.19 8.39
CA SER A 86 4.20 -6.19 8.96
C SER A 86 3.65 -5.81 10.33
N SER A 87 4.20 -4.78 10.99
CA SER A 87 3.71 -4.32 12.30
C SER A 87 2.41 -3.52 12.23
N LEU A 88 1.97 -3.17 11.01
CA LEU A 88 0.72 -2.44 10.76
C LEU A 88 -0.42 -3.35 10.26
N GLY A 89 -0.26 -4.67 10.29
CA GLY A 89 -1.25 -5.62 9.77
C GLY A 89 -2.65 -5.47 10.38
N ASP A 90 -2.74 -5.18 11.68
CA ASP A 90 -4.03 -4.99 12.37
C ASP A 90 -4.59 -3.56 12.24
N ALA A 91 -3.82 -2.62 11.68
CA ALA A 91 -4.26 -1.24 11.53
C ALA A 91 -5.53 -1.18 10.65
N PRO A 92 -6.60 -0.50 11.11
CA PRO A 92 -7.82 -0.39 10.35
C PRO A 92 -7.63 0.58 9.18
N ILE A 93 -7.83 0.08 7.96
CA ILE A 93 -7.77 0.88 6.73
C ILE A 93 -9.17 1.17 6.20
N LEU A 94 -9.40 2.42 5.81
CA LEU A 94 -10.55 2.85 5.02
C LEU A 94 -10.13 3.29 3.61
N ASP A 95 -8.89 3.75 3.49
CA ASP A 95 -8.29 4.19 2.24
C ASP A 95 -6.96 3.46 2.01
N PHE A 96 -6.73 3.02 0.78
CA PHE A 96 -5.43 2.47 0.36
C PHE A 96 -4.87 3.31 -0.79
N ARG A 97 -3.72 3.95 -0.57
CA ARG A 97 -3.10 4.87 -1.52
C ARG A 97 -1.92 4.23 -2.23
N VAL A 98 -1.84 4.47 -3.53
CA VAL A 98 -0.72 4.07 -4.39
C VAL A 98 -0.11 5.33 -4.99
N GLN A 99 1.21 5.46 -4.87
CA GLN A 99 1.98 6.50 -5.52
C GLN A 99 3.21 5.89 -6.20
N MET A 100 3.49 6.33 -7.43
CA MET A 100 4.68 5.95 -8.19
C MET A 100 5.24 7.18 -8.89
N ALA A 101 6.55 7.32 -8.81
CA ALA A 101 7.32 8.39 -9.43
C ALA A 101 8.52 7.83 -10.18
N THR A 102 9.06 8.60 -11.12
CA THR A 102 10.31 8.27 -11.83
C THR A 102 11.56 8.79 -11.11
N GLN A 103 11.38 9.51 -10.00
CA GLN A 103 12.46 10.08 -9.18
C GLN A 103 12.23 9.70 -7.71
N GLU A 104 13.30 9.51 -6.95
CA GLU A 104 13.22 9.06 -5.55
C GLU A 104 12.57 10.05 -4.60
N ASP A 105 12.63 11.34 -4.93
CA ASP A 105 12.00 12.43 -4.17
C ASP A 105 10.50 12.59 -4.46
N PHE A 106 9.94 11.72 -5.30
CA PHE A 106 8.57 11.76 -5.80
C PHE A 106 8.19 13.05 -6.56
N GLY A 107 9.16 13.90 -6.91
CA GLY A 107 8.95 15.13 -7.67
C GLY A 107 8.40 14.88 -9.07
N ALA A 108 8.71 13.71 -9.64
CA ALA A 108 8.20 13.23 -10.93
C ALA A 108 7.17 12.11 -10.78
N THR A 109 6.13 12.35 -9.98
CA THR A 109 5.00 11.43 -9.80
C THR A 109 4.25 11.20 -11.13
N ARG A 110 3.95 9.94 -11.45
CA ARG A 110 3.24 9.51 -12.67
C ARG A 110 1.88 8.88 -12.37
N ALA A 111 1.76 8.32 -11.19
CA ALA A 111 0.60 7.58 -10.74
C ALA A 111 0.38 7.91 -9.27
N HIS A 112 -0.79 8.42 -8.92
CA HIS A 112 -1.09 8.82 -7.55
C HIS A 112 -2.60 8.82 -7.33
N TRP A 113 -3.11 7.79 -6.68
CA TRP A 113 -4.54 7.64 -6.40
C TRP A 113 -4.73 6.90 -5.08
N PHE A 114 -5.98 6.86 -4.61
CA PHE A 114 -6.37 5.94 -3.55
C PHE A 114 -7.71 5.27 -3.86
N PHE A 115 -7.87 4.08 -3.29
CA PHE A 115 -9.13 3.37 -3.22
C PHE A 115 -9.82 3.73 -1.91
N ARG A 116 -11.03 4.29 -1.96
CA ARG A 116 -11.93 4.38 -0.80
C ARG A 116 -12.65 3.05 -0.66
N LEU A 117 -12.56 2.40 0.50
CA LEU A 117 -13.35 1.22 0.81
C LEU A 117 -14.73 1.61 1.39
N HIS A 118 -15.76 0.79 1.22
CA HIS A 118 -17.03 1.05 1.92
C HIS A 118 -16.89 0.83 3.42
N ASN A 119 -16.20 -0.27 3.80
CA ASN A 119 -16.04 -0.66 5.18
C ASN A 119 -14.57 -0.65 5.59
N LYS A 120 -14.32 -0.30 6.86
CA LYS A 120 -12.99 -0.44 7.44
C LYS A 120 -12.65 -1.92 7.56
N ARG A 121 -11.40 -2.28 7.26
CA ARG A 121 -10.86 -3.61 7.52
C ARG A 121 -9.39 -3.53 7.93
N PRO A 122 -8.84 -4.55 8.62
CA PRO A 122 -7.41 -4.62 8.90
C PRO A 122 -6.58 -4.62 7.61
N LEU A 123 -5.40 -4.00 7.64
CA LEU A 123 -4.46 -3.98 6.50
C LEU A 123 -4.07 -5.40 6.06
N LYS A 124 -3.93 -6.36 6.98
CA LYS A 124 -3.66 -7.77 6.67
C LYS A 124 -4.75 -8.45 5.84
N ASN A 125 -5.92 -7.82 5.70
CA ASN A 125 -7.01 -8.26 4.84
C ASN A 125 -7.18 -7.30 3.64
N LEU A 126 -6.12 -6.66 3.18
CA LEU A 126 -6.15 -5.73 2.05
C LEU A 126 -6.72 -6.38 0.78
N LEU A 127 -6.28 -7.61 0.49
CA LEU A 127 -6.72 -8.36 -0.69
C LEU A 127 -7.84 -9.34 -0.31
N VAL A 128 -8.86 -9.43 -1.16
CA VAL A 128 -10.06 -10.25 -0.93
C VAL A 128 -10.40 -11.08 -2.17
N VAL A 129 -11.17 -12.14 -1.98
CA VAL A 129 -11.65 -13.02 -3.06
C VAL A 129 -13.07 -13.50 -2.76
N ASN A 130 -13.91 -13.57 -3.80
CA ASN A 130 -15.33 -13.91 -3.73
C ASN A 130 -16.18 -12.97 -2.85
N GLU A 131 -15.70 -11.73 -2.65
CA GLU A 131 -16.38 -10.70 -1.86
C GLU A 131 -15.96 -9.31 -2.36
N GLY A 132 -16.71 -8.27 -1.98
CA GLY A 132 -16.38 -6.89 -2.32
C GLY A 132 -16.30 -6.60 -3.83
N GLY A 133 -16.96 -7.41 -4.67
CA GLY A 133 -16.87 -7.32 -6.13
C GLY A 133 -15.63 -7.98 -6.76
N CYS A 134 -14.73 -8.56 -5.96
CA CYS A 134 -13.67 -9.42 -6.45
C CYS A 134 -14.17 -10.86 -6.60
N GLY A 135 -13.99 -11.45 -7.78
CA GLY A 135 -14.43 -12.81 -8.09
C GLY A 135 -13.31 -13.84 -7.89
N ARG A 136 -13.65 -15.12 -8.11
CA ARG A 136 -12.65 -16.22 -8.04
C ARG A 136 -11.51 -16.05 -9.04
N LEU A 137 -11.74 -15.39 -10.17
CA LEU A 137 -10.74 -15.18 -11.21
C LEU A 137 -10.04 -13.80 -11.10
N SER A 138 -10.38 -13.02 -10.08
CA SER A 138 -9.88 -11.66 -9.89
C SER A 138 -9.72 -11.34 -8.40
N PRO A 139 -8.91 -12.10 -7.64
CA PRO A 139 -8.60 -11.73 -6.26
C PRO A 139 -7.89 -10.36 -6.25
N GLY A 140 -8.12 -9.52 -5.24
CA GLY A 140 -7.66 -8.15 -5.35
C GLY A 140 -8.11 -7.20 -4.26
N ILE A 141 -7.84 -5.91 -4.44
CA ILE A 141 -8.40 -4.88 -3.56
C ILE A 141 -9.87 -4.70 -3.92
N GLY A 142 -10.74 -5.37 -3.17
CA GLY A 142 -12.19 -5.29 -3.30
C GLY A 142 -12.84 -4.38 -2.25
N ASP A 143 -14.16 -4.29 -2.32
CA ASP A 143 -15.03 -3.39 -1.54
C ASP A 143 -14.77 -1.91 -1.83
N VAL A 144 -14.38 -1.59 -3.06
CA VAL A 144 -14.09 -0.22 -3.46
C VAL A 144 -15.39 0.56 -3.66
N SER A 145 -15.51 1.65 -2.92
CA SER A 145 -16.58 2.66 -3.05
C SER A 145 -16.30 3.61 -4.20
N TYR A 146 -15.11 4.19 -4.22
CA TYR A 146 -14.64 5.04 -5.30
C TYR A 146 -13.11 5.05 -5.41
N VAL A 147 -12.61 5.51 -6.55
CA VAL A 147 -11.19 5.83 -6.74
C VAL A 147 -11.06 7.33 -6.97
N LYS A 148 -10.13 7.95 -6.25
CA LYS A 148 -9.77 9.36 -6.44
C LYS A 148 -8.33 9.46 -6.95
N ASP A 149 -8.19 10.10 -8.10
CA ASP A 149 -6.89 10.46 -8.64
C ASP A 149 -6.42 11.75 -7.96
N LEU A 150 -5.28 11.67 -7.28
CA LEU A 150 -4.71 12.75 -6.49
C LEU A 150 -3.91 13.73 -7.35
N GLN A 151 -3.53 13.36 -8.59
CA GLN A 151 -2.91 14.31 -9.52
C GLN A 151 -3.93 15.31 -10.04
N THR A 152 -5.16 14.87 -10.26
CA THR A 152 -6.26 15.72 -10.72
C THR A 152 -7.19 16.20 -9.60
N GLY A 153 -7.10 15.59 -8.42
CA GLY A 153 -7.96 15.86 -7.26
C GLY A 153 -9.40 15.35 -7.42
N LYS A 154 -9.69 14.53 -8.43
CA LYS A 154 -11.05 14.13 -8.81
C LYS A 154 -11.34 12.68 -8.47
N ILE A 155 -12.59 12.40 -8.09
CA ILE A 155 -13.13 11.04 -8.09
C ILE A 155 -13.28 10.62 -9.56
N VAL A 156 -12.49 9.64 -9.97
CA VAL A 156 -12.41 9.19 -11.37
C VAL A 156 -13.37 8.04 -11.69
N THR A 157 -13.83 7.32 -10.66
CA THR A 157 -14.85 6.28 -10.80
C THR A 157 -15.51 5.95 -9.47
N THR A 158 -16.81 5.69 -9.51
CA THR A 158 -17.63 5.13 -8.40
C THR A 158 -18.22 3.77 -8.76
N LYS A 159 -17.97 3.31 -10.00
CA LYS A 159 -18.45 2.02 -10.54
C LYS A 159 -17.44 0.90 -10.35
N PHE A 160 -16.17 1.24 -10.18
CA PHE A 160 -15.08 0.31 -9.95
C PHE A 160 -15.24 -0.38 -8.59
N ARG A 161 -15.03 -1.70 -8.56
CA ARG A 161 -15.24 -2.55 -7.37
C ARG A 161 -14.02 -3.36 -6.97
N CYS A 162 -13.23 -3.84 -7.94
CA CYS A 162 -12.11 -4.74 -7.66
C CYS A 162 -10.84 -4.42 -8.45
N SER A 163 -9.73 -4.23 -7.76
CA SER A 163 -8.38 -4.14 -8.35
C SER A 163 -7.71 -5.50 -8.34
N HIS A 164 -7.68 -6.20 -9.48
CA HIS A 164 -7.08 -7.53 -9.59
C HIS A 164 -5.61 -7.49 -9.21
N PHE A 165 -5.21 -8.44 -8.37
CA PHE A 165 -3.86 -8.64 -7.87
C PHE A 165 -3.41 -10.08 -8.17
N GLY A 166 -3.01 -10.31 -9.41
CA GLY A 166 -2.39 -11.56 -9.83
C GLY A 166 -3.30 -12.79 -9.77
N THR A 167 -2.70 -13.95 -9.96
CA THR A 167 -3.43 -15.20 -10.18
C THR A 167 -4.18 -15.68 -8.94
N TYR A 168 -5.34 -16.31 -9.16
CA TYR A 168 -6.06 -17.01 -8.11
C TYR A 168 -5.33 -18.26 -7.65
N TYR A 169 -5.06 -18.31 -6.35
CA TYR A 169 -4.68 -19.50 -5.62
C TYR A 169 -5.68 -19.77 -4.49
N PRO A 170 -5.99 -21.04 -4.17
CA PRO A 170 -6.75 -21.38 -2.97
C PRO A 170 -6.05 -20.87 -1.70
N LYS A 171 -6.81 -20.34 -0.72
CA LYS A 171 -6.26 -19.87 0.58
C LYS A 171 -5.33 -20.88 1.25
N SER A 172 -5.61 -22.19 1.12
CA SER A 172 -4.78 -23.25 1.71
C SER A 172 -3.36 -23.31 1.16
N SER A 173 -3.08 -22.77 -0.03
CA SER A 173 -1.73 -22.75 -0.59
C SER A 173 -0.88 -21.61 -0.04
N LYS A 174 -1.48 -20.54 0.52
CA LYS A 174 -0.77 -19.32 0.96
C LYS A 174 0.12 -18.72 -0.13
N TYR A 175 -0.41 -18.55 -1.35
CA TYR A 175 0.32 -18.01 -2.50
C TYR A 175 -0.34 -16.71 -3.00
N GLY A 176 0.43 -15.91 -3.75
CA GLY A 176 -0.04 -14.69 -4.40
C GLY A 176 -0.71 -13.72 -3.45
N TRP A 177 -1.96 -13.38 -3.72
CA TRP A 177 -2.76 -12.45 -2.94
C TRP A 177 -2.87 -12.82 -1.45
N ASP A 178 -3.00 -14.11 -1.12
CA ASP A 178 -3.11 -14.56 0.28
C ASP A 178 -1.75 -14.48 1.00
N MET A 179 -0.67 -14.74 0.27
CA MET A 179 0.68 -14.55 0.80
C MET A 179 1.00 -13.08 1.04
N MET A 180 0.55 -12.17 0.17
CA MET A 180 0.71 -10.73 0.36
C MET A 180 0.01 -10.27 1.65
N ASN A 181 -1.24 -10.68 1.86
CA ASN A 181 -1.96 -10.45 3.12
C ASN A 181 -1.21 -11.01 4.34
N PHE A 182 -0.71 -12.24 4.24
CA PHE A 182 0.13 -12.83 5.29
C PHE A 182 1.39 -12.00 5.56
N CYS A 183 2.05 -11.50 4.51
CA CYS A 183 3.25 -10.66 4.65
C CYS A 183 2.95 -9.27 5.21
N LEU A 184 1.70 -8.78 5.14
CA LEU A 184 1.27 -7.56 5.84
C LEU A 184 1.03 -7.81 7.35
N GLU A 185 0.91 -9.06 7.78
CA GLU A 185 0.77 -9.45 9.20
C GLU A 185 2.07 -10.00 9.81
N LYS A 186 2.89 -10.68 9.00
CA LYS A 186 4.11 -11.37 9.44
C LYS A 186 5.30 -11.03 8.53
N PRO A 187 6.53 -11.01 9.07
CA PRO A 187 7.72 -10.81 8.25
C PRO A 187 7.85 -11.86 7.13
N CYS A 188 8.24 -11.39 5.95
CA CYS A 188 8.54 -12.20 4.77
C CYS A 188 9.87 -11.73 4.18
N PRO A 189 11.02 -12.31 4.58
CA PRO A 189 12.35 -11.80 4.21
C PRO A 189 12.64 -11.80 2.70
N LEU A 190 11.96 -12.67 1.93
CA LEU A 190 12.12 -12.78 0.48
C LEU A 190 11.00 -12.07 -0.30
N GLY A 191 9.98 -11.57 0.38
CA GLY A 191 8.75 -11.05 -0.23
C GLY A 191 7.65 -12.10 -0.41
N PHE A 192 6.50 -11.67 -0.93
CA PHE A 192 5.29 -12.49 -0.96
C PHE A 192 5.21 -13.48 -2.14
N ALA A 193 6.12 -13.38 -3.12
CA ALA A 193 6.20 -14.36 -4.20
C ALA A 193 6.95 -15.65 -3.84
N PHE A 194 7.53 -15.73 -2.64
CA PHE A 194 8.32 -16.88 -2.21
C PHE A 194 7.54 -17.78 -1.28
N HIS A 195 7.83 -19.08 -1.34
CA HIS A 195 7.24 -20.03 -0.42
C HIS A 195 7.68 -19.74 1.02
N HIS A 196 6.76 -19.74 1.98
CA HIS A 196 7.07 -19.41 3.38
C HIS A 196 8.05 -20.38 4.07
N LYS A 197 8.23 -21.61 3.54
CA LYS A 197 9.19 -22.61 4.05
C LYS A 197 10.43 -22.83 3.18
N TYR A 198 10.37 -22.47 1.89
CA TYR A 198 11.40 -22.82 0.90
C TYR A 198 11.75 -21.57 0.11
N SER A 199 13.00 -21.41 -0.31
CA SER A 199 13.46 -20.21 -1.04
C SER A 199 13.04 -20.17 -2.51
N ASP A 200 12.05 -20.97 -2.92
CA ASP A 200 11.55 -21.01 -4.29
C ASP A 200 10.55 -19.89 -4.54
N GLN A 201 10.76 -19.15 -5.63
CA GLN A 201 9.81 -18.17 -6.12
C GLN A 201 8.70 -18.87 -6.90
N ILE A 202 7.46 -18.65 -6.50
CA ILE A 202 6.27 -19.36 -6.98
C ILE A 202 5.20 -18.42 -7.56
N ASP A 203 5.35 -17.11 -7.38
CA ASP A 203 4.50 -16.09 -8.00
C ASP A 203 5.34 -15.00 -8.68
N TYR A 204 4.78 -14.39 -9.71
CA TYR A 204 5.36 -13.32 -10.51
C TYR A 204 4.33 -12.23 -10.80
N SER A 205 3.39 -12.04 -9.88
CA SER A 205 2.25 -11.14 -10.04
C SER A 205 2.17 -10.19 -8.85
N GLY A 206 1.93 -8.92 -9.12
CA GLY A 206 1.81 -7.91 -8.09
C GLY A 206 1.73 -6.53 -8.71
N ALA A 207 0.50 -6.12 -9.01
CA ALA A 207 0.21 -4.81 -9.55
C ALA A 207 -1.02 -4.21 -8.89
N PHE A 208 -1.05 -2.89 -8.83
CA PHE A 208 -2.19 -2.12 -8.40
C PHE A 208 -2.72 -1.34 -9.60
N SER A 209 -4.02 -1.43 -9.81
CA SER A 209 -4.66 -0.81 -10.97
C SER A 209 -6.08 -0.34 -10.66
N TYR A 210 -6.64 0.51 -11.51
CA TYR A 210 -8.07 0.77 -11.51
C TYR A 210 -8.57 0.98 -12.93
N SER A 211 -9.90 0.91 -13.09
CA SER A 211 -10.59 1.17 -14.35
C SER A 211 -11.70 2.19 -14.19
N THR A 212 -11.80 3.13 -15.13
CA THR A 212 -12.93 4.07 -15.22
C THR A 212 -14.05 3.53 -16.10
N SER A 213 -13.78 2.52 -16.94
CA SER A 213 -14.74 1.90 -17.85
C SER A 213 -15.34 0.60 -17.32
N SER A 214 -14.61 -0.12 -16.45
CA SER A 214 -14.97 -1.46 -15.98
C SER A 214 -15.06 -1.55 -14.46
N SER A 215 -15.85 -2.50 -13.95
CA SER A 215 -15.96 -2.77 -12.50
C SER A 215 -14.72 -3.45 -11.91
N THR A 216 -13.86 -3.99 -12.77
CA THR A 216 -12.63 -4.70 -12.42
C THR A 216 -11.50 -4.21 -13.33
N SER A 217 -10.27 -4.16 -12.81
CA SER A 217 -9.05 -3.82 -13.55
C SER A 217 -7.97 -4.85 -13.27
N GLY A 218 -6.91 -4.88 -14.07
CA GLY A 218 -5.77 -5.79 -13.98
C GLY A 218 -5.08 -5.93 -15.33
N PHE A 219 -4.11 -6.82 -15.47
CA PHE A 219 -3.50 -7.07 -16.78
C PHE A 219 -4.45 -7.82 -17.73
N THR A 220 -5.29 -8.70 -17.17
CA THR A 220 -6.31 -9.48 -17.91
C THR A 220 -7.63 -8.75 -18.12
N HIS A 221 -7.74 -7.50 -17.68
CA HIS A 221 -8.95 -6.68 -17.73
C HIS A 221 -8.60 -5.23 -18.15
N ASP A 222 -9.58 -4.46 -18.59
CA ASP A 222 -9.33 -3.06 -18.95
C ASP A 222 -8.85 -2.26 -17.73
N SER A 223 -7.66 -1.67 -17.83
CA SER A 223 -7.07 -0.82 -16.79
C SER A 223 -6.82 0.59 -17.32
N THR A 224 -7.33 1.59 -16.62
CA THR A 224 -7.06 3.01 -16.90
C THR A 224 -5.71 3.44 -16.33
N SER A 225 -5.32 2.86 -15.21
CA SER A 225 -4.00 3.06 -14.61
C SER A 225 -3.52 1.74 -14.02
N PHE A 226 -2.21 1.50 -14.11
CA PHE A 226 -1.57 0.26 -13.71
C PHE A 226 -0.15 0.53 -13.23
N VAL A 227 0.18 0.02 -12.04
CA VAL A 227 1.51 0.12 -11.43
C VAL A 227 1.91 -1.25 -10.90
N GLY A 228 3.03 -1.76 -11.37
CA GLY A 228 3.57 -3.05 -10.97
C GLY A 228 3.86 -3.92 -12.17
N CYS A 229 3.89 -5.22 -11.94
CA CYS A 229 3.99 -6.22 -12.99
C CYS A 229 2.96 -7.32 -12.69
N ASP A 230 2.53 -8.07 -13.70
CA ASP A 230 1.58 -9.16 -13.54
C ASP A 230 1.96 -10.29 -14.49
N ASN A 231 2.21 -11.49 -13.94
CA ASN A 231 2.67 -12.65 -14.70
C ASN A 231 3.91 -12.38 -15.59
N ARG A 232 4.93 -11.73 -15.02
CA ARG A 232 6.19 -11.33 -15.72
C ARG A 232 5.99 -10.39 -16.92
N LYS A 233 4.86 -9.70 -16.99
CA LYS A 233 4.55 -8.65 -17.97
C LYS A 233 4.29 -7.32 -17.24
#